data_AF-A0A3C0FXV2-F1
#
_entry.id   AF-A0A3C0FXV2-F1
#
_cell.length_a   1.000
_cell.length_b   1.000
_cell.length_c   1.000
_cell.angle_alpha   90.00
_cell.angle_beta   90.00
_cell.angle_gamma   90.00
#
_symmetry.space_group_name_H-M   'P 1'
#
loop_
_entity.id
_entity.type
_entity.pdbx_description
1 polymer ?
#
loop_
_entity_poly.entity_id
_entity_poly.type
_entity_poly.pdbx_seq_one_letter_code
_entity_poly.pdbx_strand_id
1 'polypeptide(L)'
;QKGIYNDVLIEARPPRVNTASEEVIHKENSWIVLGRDRPAGVRTGYGGLGHHRAASIDMCVGPQGRDITEWNKMTREKVVVNPDFQKDSARIYISAKSDIDDNFQLSDGKIGNAKGKSAIGIKADGVRIIGREGVKIITKGGDTKNSRGCRMSSVAGIDLIAGNDDTDLQPLVKGNDLANGLMQLADLVNSLNGILVGFMNSQMSYNQSVMKHYHYSPFFGQPTTPALDTLMIDRVNTALDQVSVSLADAALNKINLTNWKFNYCEPAGSLYINSRLNNTN
;
A
#
# COMPACT_ATOMS: atom_id res chain seq x y z
N GLN A 1 5.94 -11.72 45.34
CA GLN A 1 6.26 -10.44 46.03
C GLN A 1 6.11 -9.31 45.01
N LYS A 2 6.03 -8.04 45.43
CA LYS A 2 6.06 -6.88 44.52
C LYS A 2 7.42 -6.19 44.69
N GLY A 3 8.12 -5.89 43.60
CA GLY A 3 9.36 -5.11 43.62
C GLY A 3 9.03 -3.62 43.77
N ILE A 4 8.77 -3.17 45.00
CA ILE A 4 8.50 -1.76 45.29
C ILE A 4 9.83 -0.99 45.13
N TYR A 5 9.81 0.21 44.56
CA TYR A 5 11.01 1.06 44.37
C TYR A 5 12.17 0.42 43.57
N ASN A 6 11.89 -0.46 42.60
CA ASN A 6 12.90 -1.21 41.83
C ASN A 6 13.76 -2.16 42.69
N ASP A 7 13.25 -2.59 43.85
CA ASP A 7 13.90 -3.65 44.63
C ASP A 7 13.92 -4.97 43.85
N VAL A 8 14.97 -5.74 44.09
CA VAL A 8 15.20 -7.04 43.45
C VAL A 8 13.99 -7.95 43.70
N LEU A 9 13.35 -8.36 42.61
CA LEU A 9 12.18 -9.22 42.67
C LEU A 9 12.57 -10.68 42.40
N ILE A 10 12.09 -11.58 43.27
CA ILE A 10 12.20 -13.02 43.04
C ILE A 10 11.16 -13.38 41.97
N GLU A 11 11.62 -13.48 40.73
CA GLU A 11 10.86 -13.89 39.55
C GLU A 11 11.38 -15.23 39.02
N ALA A 12 10.55 -15.91 38.23
CA ALA A 12 10.94 -17.11 37.50
C ALA A 12 12.07 -16.80 36.50
N ARG A 13 13.22 -17.49 36.63
CA ARG A 13 14.44 -17.30 35.82
C ARG A 13 14.94 -18.65 35.29
N PRO A 14 14.29 -19.19 34.24
CA PRO A 14 14.82 -20.38 33.61
C PRO A 14 16.19 -20.09 32.97
N PRO A 15 17.21 -20.95 33.16
CA PRO A 15 18.52 -20.75 32.55
C PRO A 15 18.44 -20.82 31.02
N ARG A 16 19.17 -19.94 30.32
CA ARG A 16 19.30 -19.96 28.86
C ARG A 16 20.28 -21.04 28.41
N VAL A 17 19.95 -21.77 27.34
CA VAL A 17 20.96 -22.57 26.61
C VAL A 17 21.87 -21.60 25.85
N ASN A 18 23.14 -21.51 26.25
CA ASN A 18 24.15 -20.72 25.56
C ASN A 18 25.07 -21.62 24.74
N THR A 19 25.54 -21.10 23.60
CA THR A 19 26.61 -21.74 22.83
C THR A 19 27.97 -21.12 23.15
N ALA A 20 29.07 -21.81 22.82
CA ALA A 20 30.42 -21.29 23.08
C ALA A 20 30.77 -20.01 22.29
N SER A 21 29.97 -19.67 21.27
CA SER A 21 30.13 -18.48 20.45
C SER A 21 29.24 -17.30 20.89
N GLU A 22 28.49 -17.46 21.98
CA GLU A 22 27.59 -16.43 22.52
C GLU A 22 28.18 -15.82 23.79
N GLU A 23 28.25 -14.50 23.82
CA GLU A 23 28.47 -13.73 25.03
C GLU A 23 27.13 -13.16 25.50
N VAL A 24 26.75 -13.49 26.73
CA VAL A 24 25.45 -13.10 27.31
C VAL A 24 25.67 -12.13 28.44
N ILE A 25 25.15 -10.92 28.28
CA ILE A 25 25.06 -9.91 29.32
C ILE A 25 23.61 -9.86 29.76
N HIS A 26 23.33 -10.19 31.02
CA HIS A 26 21.96 -10.15 31.54
C HIS A 26 21.86 -9.50 32.92
N LYS A 27 20.69 -8.93 33.21
CA LYS A 27 20.26 -8.60 34.56
C LYS A 27 18.79 -9.00 34.70
N GLU A 28 18.51 -9.92 35.62
CA GLU A 28 17.17 -10.49 35.77
C GLU A 28 16.63 -11.02 34.42
N ASN A 29 15.44 -10.59 33.99
CA ASN A 29 14.81 -10.98 32.74
C ASN A 29 15.14 -10.05 31.56
N SER A 30 16.19 -9.23 31.67
CA SER A 30 16.68 -8.34 30.60
C SER A 30 18.03 -8.80 30.05
N TRP A 31 18.05 -9.22 28.78
CA TRP A 31 19.14 -9.97 28.17
C TRP A 31 19.65 -9.26 26.91
N ILE A 32 20.97 -9.21 26.78
CA ILE A 32 21.69 -8.81 25.57
C ILE A 32 22.63 -9.96 25.21
N VAL A 33 22.43 -10.57 24.06
CA VAL A 33 23.25 -11.67 23.56
C VAL A 33 24.00 -11.22 22.32
N LEU A 34 25.33 -11.28 22.38
CA LEU A 34 26.23 -11.09 21.25
C LEU A 34 26.63 -12.47 20.75
N GLY A 35 26.41 -12.77 19.47
CA GLY A 35 26.73 -14.09 18.97
C GLY A 35 26.50 -14.25 17.49
N ARG A 36 26.00 -15.43 17.11
CA ARG A 36 25.65 -15.77 15.74
C ARG A 36 24.16 -15.98 15.60
N ASP A 37 23.68 -15.81 14.38
CA ASP A 37 22.27 -15.92 14.02
C ASP A 37 21.66 -17.24 14.53
N ARG A 38 20.76 -17.13 15.51
CA ARG A 38 20.13 -18.26 16.19
C ARG A 38 18.73 -17.87 16.68
N PRO A 39 17.69 -18.14 15.88
CA PRO A 39 16.32 -17.73 16.19
C PRO A 39 15.63 -18.63 17.24
N ALA A 40 16.05 -19.90 17.36
CA ALA A 40 15.49 -20.84 18.32
C ALA A 40 16.58 -21.72 18.95
N GLY A 41 16.62 -23.01 18.61
CA GLY A 41 17.59 -23.96 19.17
C GLY A 41 19.03 -23.78 18.68
N VAL A 42 19.97 -24.50 19.30
CA VAL A 42 21.42 -24.46 18.99
C VAL A 42 21.75 -24.72 17.52
N ARG A 43 20.95 -25.55 16.84
CA ARG A 43 21.14 -25.92 15.43
C ARG A 43 20.36 -25.04 14.45
N THR A 44 19.68 -24.01 14.93
CA THR A 44 18.82 -23.15 14.11
C THR A 44 19.55 -21.88 13.65
N GLY A 45 19.01 -21.25 12.60
CA GLY A 45 19.59 -20.05 12.02
C GLY A 45 20.91 -20.31 11.28
N TYR A 46 21.45 -19.25 10.71
CA TYR A 46 22.69 -19.33 9.95
C TYR A 46 23.93 -19.56 10.81
N GLY A 47 23.86 -19.25 12.11
CA GLY A 47 24.86 -19.63 13.10
C GLY A 47 24.93 -21.14 13.31
N GLY A 48 23.77 -21.80 13.48
CA GLY A 48 23.68 -23.25 13.65
C GLY A 48 24.05 -24.05 12.39
N LEU A 49 23.81 -23.48 11.20
CA LEU A 49 24.21 -24.06 9.91
C LEU A 49 25.71 -23.86 9.58
N GLY A 50 26.46 -23.13 10.41
CA GLY A 50 27.89 -22.90 10.19
C GLY A 50 28.22 -21.85 9.11
N HIS A 51 27.25 -21.07 8.65
CA HIS A 51 27.49 -20.07 7.60
C HIS A 51 28.37 -18.92 8.09
N HIS A 52 29.35 -18.49 7.30
CA HIS A 52 30.15 -17.31 7.59
C HIS A 52 29.32 -16.01 7.56
N ARG A 53 29.80 -14.96 8.26
CA ARG A 53 29.20 -13.62 8.30
C ARG A 53 27.74 -13.60 8.79
N ALA A 54 27.44 -14.42 9.80
CA ALA A 54 26.13 -14.51 10.42
C ALA A 54 26.18 -14.00 11.88
N ALA A 55 26.87 -12.88 12.11
CA ALA A 55 26.89 -12.25 13.44
C ALA A 55 25.52 -11.65 13.75
N SER A 56 25.09 -11.75 15.00
CA SER A 56 23.82 -11.20 15.47
C SER A 56 23.95 -10.56 16.85
N ILE A 57 23.06 -9.62 17.11
CA ILE A 57 22.81 -9.01 18.40
C ILE A 57 21.33 -9.25 18.71
N ASP A 58 21.07 -9.91 19.83
CA ASP A 58 19.72 -10.20 20.30
C ASP A 58 19.47 -9.47 21.62
N MET A 59 18.58 -8.48 21.59
CA MET A 59 18.15 -7.75 22.78
C MET A 59 16.74 -8.20 23.12
N CYS A 60 16.60 -8.95 24.21
CA CYS A 60 15.34 -9.56 24.63
C CYS A 60 15.02 -9.20 26.08
N VAL A 61 13.79 -8.78 26.33
CA VAL A 61 13.27 -8.51 27.67
C VAL A 61 12.02 -9.36 27.90
N GLY A 62 11.98 -10.05 29.03
CA GLY A 62 10.89 -10.98 29.37
C GLY A 62 10.89 -12.22 28.47
N PRO A 63 11.95 -13.06 28.50
CA PRO A 63 12.00 -14.30 27.72
C PRO A 63 10.87 -15.24 28.12
N GLN A 64 10.24 -15.89 27.14
CA GLN A 64 9.02 -16.71 27.27
C GLN A 64 7.77 -15.99 27.82
N GLY A 65 7.86 -14.69 28.11
CA GLY A 65 6.75 -13.81 28.48
C GLY A 65 5.77 -14.43 29.46
N ARG A 66 4.52 -14.62 29.01
CA ARG A 66 3.41 -15.14 29.82
C ARG A 66 3.63 -16.55 30.35
N ASP A 67 4.37 -17.38 29.62
CA ASP A 67 4.49 -18.82 29.90
C ASP A 67 5.75 -19.16 30.73
N ILE A 68 6.38 -18.14 31.33
CA ILE A 68 7.62 -18.32 32.08
C ILE A 68 7.41 -19.28 33.27
N THR A 69 8.12 -20.41 33.21
CA THR A 69 8.11 -21.42 34.27
C THR A 69 9.55 -21.87 34.53
N GLU A 70 9.98 -21.83 35.79
CA GLU A 70 11.31 -22.32 36.18
C GLU A 70 11.37 -23.85 36.22
N TRP A 71 10.26 -24.48 36.55
CA TRP A 71 10.16 -25.91 36.81
C TRP A 71 9.04 -26.53 35.99
N ASN A 72 9.34 -27.63 35.33
CA ASN A 72 8.32 -28.46 34.73
C ASN A 72 7.53 -29.14 35.84
N LYS A 73 6.23 -28.83 35.96
CA LYS A 73 5.36 -29.34 37.03
C LYS A 73 5.22 -30.87 37.03
N MET A 74 5.46 -31.51 35.88
CA MET A 74 5.35 -32.97 35.72
C MET A 74 6.67 -33.69 35.98
N THR A 75 7.78 -33.18 35.44
CA THR A 75 9.10 -33.85 35.55
C THR A 75 9.93 -33.36 36.74
N ARG A 76 9.54 -32.27 37.40
CA ARG A 76 10.30 -31.57 38.47
C ARG A 76 11.72 -31.17 38.05
N GLU A 77 11.97 -31.03 36.75
CA GLU A 77 13.25 -30.56 36.22
C GLU A 77 13.20 -29.06 35.93
N LYS A 78 14.37 -28.41 35.99
CA LYS A 78 14.50 -27.01 35.60
C LYS A 78 14.28 -26.89 34.09
N VAL A 79 13.36 -26.01 33.71
CA VAL A 79 13.12 -25.71 32.29
C VAL A 79 14.28 -24.85 31.80
N VAL A 80 14.93 -25.28 30.72
CA VAL A 80 15.98 -24.51 30.06
C VAL A 80 15.36 -23.83 28.85
N VAL A 81 15.64 -22.55 28.69
CA VAL A 81 15.03 -21.73 27.64
C VAL A 81 15.98 -21.50 26.46
N ASN A 82 15.41 -21.57 25.27
CA ASN A 82 16.01 -21.07 24.04
C ASN A 82 15.32 -19.74 23.68
N PRO A 83 15.95 -18.90 22.83
CA PRO A 83 15.25 -17.81 22.16
C PRO A 83 13.94 -18.31 21.53
N ASP A 84 12.86 -17.53 21.68
CA ASP A 84 11.57 -17.84 21.09
C ASP A 84 10.90 -16.54 20.62
N PHE A 85 11.03 -16.27 19.32
CA PHE A 85 10.61 -15.00 18.74
C PHE A 85 9.09 -14.79 18.83
N GLN A 86 8.31 -15.86 19.05
CA GLN A 86 6.85 -15.78 19.19
C GLN A 86 6.42 -15.52 20.63
N LYS A 87 7.06 -16.18 21.61
CA LYS A 87 6.64 -16.08 23.01
C LYS A 87 7.30 -14.95 23.79
N ASP A 88 8.44 -14.47 23.32
CA ASP A 88 9.15 -13.39 23.99
C ASP A 88 8.34 -12.08 23.96
N SER A 89 8.38 -11.35 25.09
CA SER A 89 7.54 -10.17 25.33
C SER A 89 7.96 -8.98 24.47
N ALA A 90 9.24 -8.60 24.55
CA ALA A 90 9.81 -7.51 23.76
C ALA A 90 11.20 -7.88 23.25
N ARG A 91 11.43 -7.73 21.95
CA ARG A 91 12.64 -8.19 21.26
C ARG A 91 13.03 -7.24 20.14
N ILE A 92 14.31 -6.87 20.12
CA ILE A 92 14.97 -6.26 18.97
C ILE A 92 16.06 -7.24 18.53
N TYR A 93 15.89 -7.80 17.34
CA TYR A 93 16.83 -8.76 16.78
C TYR A 93 17.54 -8.15 15.58
N ILE A 94 18.86 -8.09 15.65
CA ILE A 94 19.73 -7.54 14.60
C ILE A 94 20.61 -8.66 14.10
N SER A 95 20.60 -8.92 12.79
CA SER A 95 21.43 -9.97 12.20
C SER A 95 22.04 -9.53 10.87
N ALA A 96 23.30 -9.90 10.66
CA ALA A 96 23.99 -9.72 9.38
C ALA A 96 23.46 -10.66 8.29
N LYS A 97 22.89 -11.79 8.70
CA LYS A 97 22.34 -12.82 7.83
C LYS A 97 21.29 -13.62 8.58
N SER A 98 20.02 -13.38 8.28
CA SER A 98 18.88 -14.10 8.85
C SER A 98 17.75 -14.25 7.83
N ASP A 99 16.79 -15.11 8.17
CA ASP A 99 15.49 -15.23 7.52
C ASP A 99 14.46 -14.61 8.48
N ILE A 100 14.42 -13.28 8.53
CA ILE A 100 13.74 -12.54 9.61
C ILE A 100 12.22 -12.77 9.60
N ASP A 101 11.62 -12.80 8.41
CA ASP A 101 10.17 -12.94 8.24
C ASP A 101 9.72 -14.34 8.66
N ASP A 102 10.48 -15.37 8.27
CA ASP A 102 10.22 -16.75 8.68
C ASP A 102 10.37 -16.91 10.21
N ASN A 103 11.36 -16.24 10.83
CA ASN A 103 11.58 -16.27 12.28
C ASN A 103 10.41 -15.65 13.08
N PHE A 104 9.81 -14.58 12.55
CA PHE A 104 8.66 -13.88 13.16
C PHE A 104 7.30 -14.35 12.61
N GLN A 105 7.28 -15.29 11.66
CA GLN A 105 6.08 -15.77 10.95
C GLN A 105 5.29 -14.65 10.25
N LEU A 106 6.00 -13.75 9.57
CA LEU A 106 5.40 -12.64 8.84
C LEU A 106 4.92 -13.09 7.45
N SER A 107 3.82 -12.50 6.98
CA SER A 107 3.32 -12.66 5.61
C SER A 107 4.29 -12.08 4.59
N ASP A 108 4.33 -12.66 3.39
CA ASP A 108 5.27 -12.27 2.34
C ASP A 108 5.02 -10.85 1.80
N GLY A 109 3.76 -10.43 1.74
CA GLY A 109 3.41 -9.14 1.15
C GLY A 109 3.74 -9.05 -0.34
N LYS A 110 3.86 -7.83 -0.88
CA LYS A 110 4.29 -7.62 -2.28
C LYS A 110 5.81 -7.51 -2.42
N ILE A 111 6.50 -7.11 -1.36
CA ILE A 111 7.97 -6.99 -1.33
C ILE A 111 8.65 -8.37 -1.23
N GLY A 112 8.02 -9.33 -0.56
CA GLY A 112 8.52 -10.68 -0.31
C GLY A 112 9.55 -10.77 0.82
N ASN A 113 9.92 -12.00 1.18
CA ASN A 113 10.75 -12.26 2.38
C ASN A 113 12.24 -11.93 2.20
N ALA A 114 12.83 -11.43 3.28
CA ALA A 114 14.25 -11.19 3.43
C ALA A 114 15.00 -12.48 3.85
N LYS A 115 15.25 -13.37 2.89
CA LYS A 115 16.00 -14.61 3.11
C LYS A 115 17.52 -14.45 2.96
N GLY A 116 18.25 -14.80 4.01
CA GLY A 116 19.71 -14.80 4.07
C GLY A 116 20.30 -13.41 3.83
N LYS A 117 19.60 -12.37 4.29
CA LYS A 117 19.98 -10.96 4.18
C LYS A 117 20.22 -10.37 5.57
N SER A 118 20.85 -9.20 5.63
CA SER A 118 20.89 -8.45 6.88
C SER A 118 19.52 -7.86 7.16
N ALA A 119 19.05 -8.01 8.40
CA ALA A 119 17.71 -7.61 8.79
C ALA A 119 17.68 -7.20 10.26
N ILE A 120 16.71 -6.35 10.57
CA ILE A 120 16.36 -5.95 11.94
C ILE A 120 14.87 -6.24 12.12
N GLY A 121 14.53 -7.04 13.12
CA GLY A 121 13.15 -7.29 13.55
C GLY A 121 12.88 -6.63 14.90
N ILE A 122 11.73 -5.98 15.03
CA ILE A 122 11.28 -5.32 16.27
C ILE A 122 9.90 -5.85 16.61
N LYS A 123 9.75 -6.40 17.82
CA LYS A 123 8.48 -6.96 18.32
C LYS A 123 8.26 -6.55 19.77
N ALA A 124 7.04 -6.14 20.08
CA ALA A 124 6.53 -5.91 21.43
C ALA A 124 4.99 -5.83 21.38
N ASP A 125 4.32 -5.86 22.53
CA ASP A 125 2.85 -5.61 22.61
C ASP A 125 2.47 -4.22 22.09
N GLY A 126 3.38 -3.25 22.16
CA GLY A 126 3.21 -1.93 21.58
C GLY A 126 4.53 -1.37 21.09
N VAL A 127 4.60 -1.08 19.80
CA VAL A 127 5.75 -0.42 19.16
C VAL A 127 5.34 1.00 18.78
N ARG A 128 6.07 2.00 19.28
CA ARG A 128 5.86 3.41 18.96
C ARG A 128 7.15 4.00 18.41
N ILE A 129 7.09 4.58 17.22
CA ILE A 129 8.20 5.32 16.61
C ILE A 129 7.89 6.81 16.77
N ILE A 130 8.64 7.49 17.64
CA ILE A 130 8.37 8.89 18.03
C ILE A 130 9.54 9.77 17.60
N GLY A 131 9.31 10.67 16.66
CA GLY A 131 10.22 11.76 16.30
C GLY A 131 9.64 13.10 16.77
N ARG A 132 10.41 13.90 17.52
CA ARG A 132 9.94 15.22 17.98
C ARG A 132 9.86 16.25 16.85
N GLU A 133 10.69 16.10 15.83
CA GLU A 133 10.72 16.97 14.63
C GLU A 133 10.09 16.28 13.42
N GLY A 134 10.18 14.96 13.33
CA GLY A 134 9.58 14.17 12.26
C GLY A 134 10.13 12.75 12.20
N VAL A 135 9.49 11.90 11.39
CA VAL A 135 9.93 10.53 11.09
C VAL A 135 9.95 10.38 9.57
N LYS A 136 11.06 9.87 9.03
CA LYS A 136 11.22 9.62 7.60
C LYS A 136 11.58 8.16 7.36
N ILE A 137 10.77 7.46 6.56
CA ILE A 137 11.02 6.08 6.13
C ILE A 137 11.42 6.13 4.65
N ILE A 138 12.66 5.72 4.35
CA ILE A 138 13.20 5.75 2.99
C ILE A 138 13.53 4.32 2.57
N THR A 139 13.05 3.93 1.40
CA THR A 139 13.53 2.71 0.75
C THR A 139 14.64 3.06 -0.23
N LYS A 140 15.73 2.28 -0.19
CA LYS A 140 16.96 2.47 -0.98
C LYS A 140 17.65 3.84 -0.75
N GLY A 141 18.75 3.81 -0.01
CA GLY A 141 19.64 4.97 0.14
C GLY A 141 20.53 5.21 -1.08
N GLY A 142 21.66 5.90 -0.88
CA GLY A 142 22.66 6.14 -1.93
C GLY A 142 23.40 4.87 -2.41
N ASP A 143 23.33 3.79 -1.63
CA ASP A 143 24.02 2.54 -1.94
C ASP A 143 23.30 1.71 -3.01
N THR A 144 24.11 1.06 -3.85
CA THR A 144 23.62 0.19 -4.94
C THR A 144 23.76 -1.30 -4.64
N LYS A 145 24.39 -1.66 -3.51
CA LYS A 145 24.69 -3.05 -3.12
C LYS A 145 24.06 -3.37 -1.77
N ASN A 146 23.59 -4.61 -1.61
CA ASN A 146 23.11 -5.12 -0.33
C ASN A 146 24.26 -5.62 0.57
N SER A 147 23.95 -6.12 1.76
CA SER A 147 24.94 -6.65 2.73
C SER A 147 25.80 -7.81 2.21
N ARG A 148 25.42 -8.44 1.10
CA ARG A 148 26.18 -9.50 0.44
C ARG A 148 27.07 -9.00 -0.70
N GLY A 149 27.05 -7.70 -0.98
CA GLY A 149 27.77 -7.09 -2.09
C GLY A 149 27.08 -7.25 -3.45
N CYS A 150 25.88 -7.84 -3.49
CA CYS A 150 25.11 -7.99 -4.72
C CYS A 150 24.41 -6.67 -5.06
N ARG A 151 24.38 -6.32 -6.35
CA ARG A 151 23.70 -5.10 -6.81
C ARG A 151 22.19 -5.27 -6.61
N MET A 152 21.55 -4.26 -6.03
CA MET A 152 20.10 -4.15 -5.93
C MET A 152 19.55 -3.78 -7.30
N SER A 153 18.86 -4.72 -7.95
CA SER A 153 18.33 -4.56 -9.31
C SER A 153 17.11 -3.63 -9.37
N SER A 154 16.27 -3.64 -8.33
CA SER A 154 15.06 -2.83 -8.24
C SER A 154 14.97 -2.06 -6.92
N VAL A 155 14.15 -1.01 -6.92
CA VAL A 155 13.75 -0.31 -5.69
C VAL A 155 12.54 -1.04 -5.14
N ALA A 156 12.66 -1.61 -3.95
CA ALA A 156 11.51 -2.10 -3.19
C ALA A 156 10.79 -0.93 -2.53
N GLY A 157 9.47 -0.99 -2.42
CA GLY A 157 8.67 0.00 -1.69
C GLY A 157 8.44 -0.37 -0.24
N ILE A 158 7.31 0.10 0.30
CA ILE A 158 6.88 -0.13 1.68
C ILE A 158 5.52 -0.82 1.66
N ASP A 159 5.41 -1.97 2.32
CA ASP A 159 4.13 -2.64 2.56
C ASP A 159 3.68 -2.35 4.00
N LEU A 160 2.45 -1.88 4.15
CA LEU A 160 1.78 -1.65 5.42
C LEU A 160 0.72 -2.73 5.59
N ILE A 161 1.03 -3.80 6.33
CA ILE A 161 0.17 -4.99 6.41
C ILE A 161 -0.54 -5.04 7.76
N ALA A 162 -1.86 -4.91 7.74
CA ALA A 162 -2.70 -5.13 8.91
C ALA A 162 -2.98 -6.63 9.08
N GLY A 163 -2.92 -7.11 10.33
CA GLY A 163 -3.34 -8.47 10.68
C GLY A 163 -2.44 -9.60 10.17
N ASN A 164 -1.26 -9.31 9.62
CA ASN A 164 -0.39 -10.29 8.97
C ASN A 164 -1.10 -11.05 7.82
N ASP A 165 -2.02 -10.36 7.12
CA ASP A 165 -2.80 -10.86 5.99
C ASP A 165 -2.48 -10.02 4.75
N ASP A 166 -1.94 -10.66 3.72
CA ASP A 166 -1.49 -10.01 2.49
C ASP A 166 -2.44 -10.19 1.30
N THR A 167 -3.65 -10.73 1.52
CA THR A 167 -4.57 -11.12 0.45
C THR A 167 -5.10 -9.97 -0.40
N ASP A 168 -5.40 -8.80 0.19
CA ASP A 168 -5.91 -7.62 -0.52
C ASP A 168 -5.00 -6.39 -0.34
N LEU A 169 -3.71 -6.54 -0.61
CA LEU A 169 -2.79 -5.40 -0.60
C LEU A 169 -3.04 -4.47 -1.80
N GLN A 170 -3.52 -3.26 -1.51
CA GLN A 170 -3.80 -2.21 -2.49
C GLN A 170 -2.71 -1.14 -2.48
N PRO A 171 -2.39 -0.53 -3.62
CA PRO A 171 -1.40 0.55 -3.67
C PRO A 171 -1.93 1.83 -3.01
N LEU A 172 -1.07 2.54 -2.28
CA LEU A 172 -1.44 3.81 -1.64
C LEU A 172 -1.76 4.91 -2.67
N VAL A 173 -2.77 5.72 -2.42
CA VAL A 173 -3.17 6.81 -3.31
C VAL A 173 -2.15 7.97 -3.28
N LYS A 174 -1.79 8.48 -4.46
CA LYS A 174 -1.04 9.73 -4.63
C LYS A 174 -2.01 10.91 -4.69
N GLY A 175 -2.13 11.63 -3.57
CA GLY A 175 -3.15 12.68 -3.40
C GLY A 175 -3.18 13.77 -4.48
N ASN A 176 -2.02 14.27 -4.91
CA ASN A 176 -1.95 15.30 -5.96
C ASN A 176 -2.44 14.78 -7.32
N ASP A 177 -2.04 13.55 -7.68
CA ASP A 177 -2.46 12.95 -8.95
C ASP A 177 -3.95 12.61 -8.94
N LEU A 178 -4.48 12.14 -7.81
CA LEU A 178 -5.92 11.95 -7.64
C LEU A 178 -6.69 13.28 -7.79
N ALA A 179 -6.25 14.35 -7.11
CA ALA A 179 -6.89 15.66 -7.20
C ALA A 179 -6.89 16.19 -8.63
N ASN A 180 -5.76 16.10 -9.33
CA ASN A 180 -5.64 16.49 -10.74
C ASN A 180 -6.56 15.66 -11.64
N GLY A 181 -6.65 14.35 -11.39
CA GLY A 181 -7.56 13.45 -12.10
C GLY A 181 -9.01 13.85 -11.90
N LEU A 182 -9.43 14.13 -10.67
CA LEU A 182 -10.81 14.53 -10.36
C LEU A 182 -11.16 15.90 -10.97
N MET A 183 -10.24 16.87 -10.94
CA MET A 183 -10.44 18.16 -11.59
C MET A 183 -10.62 18.01 -13.10
N GLN A 184 -9.73 17.25 -13.76
CA GLN A 184 -9.87 17.02 -15.20
C GLN A 184 -11.15 16.27 -15.54
N LEU A 185 -11.59 15.33 -14.70
CA LEU A 185 -12.86 14.63 -14.90
C LEU A 185 -14.04 15.62 -14.81
N ALA A 186 -14.02 16.54 -13.84
CA ALA A 186 -15.04 17.58 -13.71
C ALA A 186 -15.09 18.49 -14.94
N ASP A 187 -13.94 18.85 -15.51
CA ASP A 187 -13.85 19.63 -16.75
C ASP A 187 -14.42 18.89 -17.96
N LEU A 188 -14.21 17.57 -18.06
CA LEU A 188 -14.78 16.73 -19.12
C LEU A 188 -16.30 16.60 -18.99
N VAL A 189 -16.82 16.53 -17.76
CA VAL A 189 -18.26 16.56 -17.48
C VAL A 189 -18.85 17.93 -17.83
N ASN A 190 -18.16 19.03 -17.48
CA ASN A 190 -18.59 20.37 -17.84
C ASN A 190 -18.61 20.58 -19.36
N SER A 191 -17.58 20.06 -20.06
CA SER A 191 -17.51 20.07 -21.52
C SER A 191 -18.67 19.29 -22.14
N LEU A 192 -19.01 18.12 -21.59
CA LEU A 192 -20.17 17.34 -22.03
C LEU A 192 -21.48 18.12 -21.88
N ASN A 193 -21.67 18.81 -20.74
CA ASN A 193 -22.83 19.66 -20.53
C ASN A 193 -22.90 20.80 -21.57
N GLY A 194 -21.77 21.42 -21.90
CA GLY A 194 -21.68 22.43 -22.96
C GLY A 194 -22.10 21.89 -24.33
N ILE A 195 -21.64 20.69 -24.69
CA ILE A 195 -22.02 20.00 -25.94
C ILE A 195 -23.53 19.73 -25.97
N LEU A 196 -24.08 19.24 -24.87
CA LEU A 196 -25.52 18.95 -24.77
C LEU A 196 -26.36 20.23 -24.88
N VAL A 197 -25.95 21.32 -24.24
CA VAL A 197 -26.61 22.63 -24.37
C VAL A 197 -26.55 23.14 -25.82
N GLY A 198 -25.40 23.01 -26.49
CA GLY A 198 -25.26 23.34 -27.90
C GLY A 198 -26.24 22.55 -28.78
N PHE A 199 -26.33 21.24 -28.58
CA PHE A 199 -27.30 20.38 -29.26
C PHE A 199 -28.75 20.77 -28.99
N MET A 200 -29.11 21.04 -27.72
CA MET A 200 -30.46 21.45 -27.35
C MET A 200 -30.84 22.78 -28.01
N ASN A 201 -29.92 23.74 -28.06
CA ASN A 201 -30.16 25.03 -28.69
C ASN A 201 -30.42 24.90 -30.21
N SER A 202 -29.64 24.09 -30.93
CA SER A 202 -29.87 23.87 -32.36
C SER A 202 -31.22 23.17 -32.60
N GLN A 203 -31.57 22.18 -31.78
CA GLN A 203 -32.87 21.50 -31.86
C GLN A 203 -34.04 22.43 -31.52
N MET A 204 -33.90 23.30 -30.51
CA MET A 204 -34.93 24.27 -30.16
C MET A 204 -35.18 25.27 -31.27
N SER A 205 -34.12 25.76 -31.92
CA SER A 205 -34.23 26.66 -33.08
C SER A 205 -35.04 26.00 -34.20
N TYR A 206 -34.73 24.74 -34.52
CA TYR A 206 -35.50 23.98 -35.50
C TYR A 206 -36.97 23.81 -35.10
N ASN A 207 -37.22 23.44 -33.84
CA ASN A 207 -38.59 23.28 -33.33
C ASN A 207 -39.40 24.58 -33.42
N GLN A 208 -38.77 25.75 -33.21
CA GLN A 208 -39.42 27.05 -33.39
C GLN A 208 -39.78 27.32 -34.86
N SER A 209 -38.90 26.98 -35.80
CA SER A 209 -39.19 27.06 -37.24
C SER A 209 -40.38 26.18 -37.62
N VAL A 210 -40.43 24.95 -37.09
CA VAL A 210 -41.57 24.03 -37.29
C VAL A 210 -42.86 24.55 -36.66
N MET A 211 -42.80 25.16 -35.46
CA MET A 211 -44.00 25.68 -34.79
C MET A 211 -44.63 26.87 -35.52
N LYS A 212 -43.79 27.72 -36.14
CA LYS A 212 -44.25 28.89 -36.92
C LYS A 212 -44.57 28.54 -38.38
N HIS A 213 -44.53 27.26 -38.74
CA HIS A 213 -44.77 26.80 -40.09
C HIS A 213 -46.25 26.50 -40.31
N TYR A 214 -46.83 27.13 -41.33
CA TYR A 214 -48.19 26.89 -41.80
C TYR A 214 -48.24 27.13 -43.31
N HIS A 215 -49.20 26.50 -43.96
CA HIS A 215 -49.45 26.67 -45.39
C HIS A 215 -50.70 27.52 -45.60
N TYR A 216 -50.81 28.19 -46.75
CA TYR A 216 -52.02 28.92 -47.10
C TYR A 216 -52.77 28.14 -48.19
N SER A 217 -54.03 27.81 -47.90
CA SER A 217 -54.96 27.17 -48.84
C SER A 217 -55.15 28.05 -50.09
N PRO A 218 -55.16 27.47 -51.30
CA PRO A 218 -55.56 28.20 -52.52
C PRO A 218 -57.05 28.62 -52.49
N PHE A 219 -57.85 28.04 -51.59
CA PHE A 219 -59.23 28.42 -51.33
C PHE A 219 -59.28 29.39 -50.14
N PHE A 220 -59.42 30.70 -50.44
CA PHE A 220 -59.52 31.81 -49.48
C PHE A 220 -58.34 32.01 -48.50
N GLY A 221 -57.17 31.42 -48.73
CA GLY A 221 -55.96 31.70 -47.95
C GLY A 221 -56.01 31.22 -46.50
N GLN A 222 -56.85 30.24 -46.17
CA GLN A 222 -56.90 29.69 -44.82
C GLN A 222 -55.67 28.83 -44.48
N PRO A 223 -55.20 28.81 -43.21
CA PRO A 223 -54.07 27.98 -42.82
C PRO A 223 -54.34 26.48 -43.04
N THR A 224 -53.39 25.74 -43.62
CA THR A 224 -53.44 24.29 -43.81
C THR A 224 -52.19 23.58 -43.27
N THR A 225 -52.17 22.25 -43.37
CA THR A 225 -51.08 21.40 -42.89
C THR A 225 -49.71 21.76 -43.50
N PRO A 226 -48.62 21.64 -42.73
CA PRO A 226 -47.23 21.74 -43.16
C PRO A 226 -46.87 21.06 -44.50
N ALA A 227 -46.24 21.77 -45.46
CA ALA A 227 -45.49 21.18 -46.58
C ALA A 227 -43.98 21.11 -46.32
N LEU A 228 -43.37 20.07 -46.87
CA LEU A 228 -42.01 19.59 -46.58
C LEU A 228 -40.89 20.50 -47.12
N ASP A 229 -41.19 21.37 -48.08
CA ASP A 229 -40.22 22.15 -48.86
C ASP A 229 -39.74 23.43 -48.15
N THR A 230 -40.63 24.14 -47.45
CA THR A 230 -40.29 25.43 -46.79
C THR A 230 -39.43 25.27 -45.54
N LEU A 231 -39.31 24.07 -44.98
CA LEU A 231 -38.46 23.75 -43.82
C LEU A 231 -37.10 23.14 -44.22
N MET A 232 -36.85 22.95 -45.53
CA MET A 232 -35.63 22.26 -46.00
C MET A 232 -34.34 22.96 -45.56
N ILE A 233 -34.29 24.29 -45.60
CA ILE A 233 -33.09 25.06 -45.23
C ILE A 233 -32.80 24.94 -43.73
N ASP A 234 -33.80 25.18 -42.88
CA ASP A 234 -33.66 25.07 -41.42
C ASP A 234 -33.32 23.65 -40.98
N ARG A 235 -33.88 22.63 -41.68
CA ARG A 235 -33.52 21.22 -41.47
C ARG A 235 -32.06 20.96 -41.80
N VAL A 236 -31.58 21.44 -42.95
CA VAL A 236 -30.18 21.27 -43.37
C VAL A 236 -29.24 21.97 -42.40
N ASN A 237 -29.53 23.22 -42.01
CA ASN A 237 -28.71 23.97 -41.06
C ASN A 237 -28.65 23.26 -39.69
N THR A 238 -29.79 22.82 -39.17
CA THR A 238 -29.84 22.10 -37.89
C THR A 238 -29.09 20.78 -37.94
N ALA A 239 -29.27 20.00 -39.02
CA ALA A 239 -28.54 18.75 -39.21
C ALA A 239 -27.03 18.99 -39.33
N LEU A 240 -26.62 20.05 -40.03
CA LEU A 240 -25.22 20.45 -40.12
C LEU A 240 -24.66 20.83 -38.75
N ASP A 241 -25.35 21.66 -37.96
CA ASP A 241 -24.89 22.05 -36.62
C ASP A 241 -24.78 20.85 -35.67
N GLN A 242 -25.78 19.97 -35.68
CA GLN A 242 -25.77 18.77 -34.84
C GLN A 242 -24.64 17.80 -35.21
N VAL A 243 -24.37 17.61 -36.51
CA VAL A 243 -23.30 16.70 -36.97
C VAL A 243 -21.92 17.34 -36.84
N SER A 244 -21.75 18.56 -37.34
CA SER A 244 -20.43 19.21 -37.44
C SER A 244 -19.93 19.75 -36.11
N VAL A 245 -20.83 20.16 -35.20
CA VAL A 245 -20.46 20.70 -33.89
C VAL A 245 -20.74 19.67 -32.81
N SER A 246 -22.00 19.36 -32.54
CA SER A 246 -22.37 18.58 -31.35
C SER A 246 -21.82 17.14 -31.37
N LEU A 247 -21.96 16.45 -32.50
CA LEU A 247 -21.46 15.08 -32.64
C LEU A 247 -19.93 15.03 -32.70
N ALA A 248 -19.29 15.99 -33.37
CA ALA A 248 -17.84 16.09 -33.44
C ALA A 248 -17.23 16.36 -32.04
N ASP A 249 -17.78 17.32 -31.30
CA ASP A 249 -17.31 17.64 -29.95
C ASP A 249 -17.58 16.47 -28.98
N ALA A 250 -18.71 15.78 -29.10
CA ALA A 250 -18.98 14.57 -28.33
C ALA A 250 -17.96 13.45 -28.62
N ALA A 251 -17.56 13.27 -29.88
CA ALA A 251 -16.53 12.31 -30.26
C ALA A 251 -15.16 12.70 -29.67
N LEU A 252 -14.79 13.98 -29.73
CA LEU A 252 -13.56 14.49 -29.10
C LEU A 252 -13.58 14.31 -27.58
N ASN A 253 -14.70 14.61 -26.92
CA ASN A 253 -14.82 14.44 -25.47
C ASN A 253 -14.67 12.97 -25.05
N LYS A 254 -15.18 12.03 -25.87
CA LYS A 254 -14.98 10.59 -25.64
C LYS A 254 -13.50 10.17 -25.73
N ILE A 255 -12.76 10.72 -26.68
CA ILE A 255 -11.31 10.50 -26.79
C ILE A 255 -10.61 11.05 -25.55
N ASN A 256 -11.00 12.25 -25.10
CA ASN A 256 -10.42 12.86 -23.91
C ASN A 256 -10.70 12.07 -22.62
N LEU A 257 -11.91 11.52 -22.45
CA LEU A 257 -12.23 10.60 -21.35
C LEU A 257 -11.38 9.33 -21.37
N THR A 258 -11.12 8.80 -22.58
CA THR A 258 -10.25 7.62 -22.74
C THR A 258 -8.81 7.93 -22.34
N ASN A 259 -8.29 9.09 -22.77
CA ASN A 259 -6.97 9.56 -22.39
C ASN A 259 -6.87 9.83 -20.88
N TRP A 260 -7.90 10.42 -20.29
CA TRP A 260 -8.00 10.62 -18.85
C TRP A 260 -7.90 9.28 -18.11
N LYS A 261 -8.69 8.28 -18.53
CA LYS A 261 -8.65 6.94 -17.93
C LYS A 261 -7.26 6.33 -18.04
N PHE A 262 -6.62 6.41 -19.21
CA PHE A 262 -5.27 5.87 -19.39
C PHE A 262 -4.24 6.58 -18.51
N ASN A 263 -4.30 7.90 -18.42
CA ASN A 263 -3.30 8.68 -17.67
C ASN A 263 -3.41 8.49 -16.15
N TYR A 264 -4.63 8.41 -15.62
CA TYR A 264 -4.89 8.40 -14.18
C TYR A 264 -5.24 7.02 -13.63
N CYS A 265 -5.92 6.17 -14.37
CA CYS A 265 -6.41 4.88 -13.87
C CYS A 265 -5.54 3.68 -14.27
N GLU A 266 -4.66 3.82 -15.26
CA GLU A 266 -3.79 2.72 -15.70
C GLU A 266 -2.37 2.88 -15.13
N PRO A 267 -1.72 1.80 -14.64
CA PRO A 267 -0.37 1.87 -14.07
C PRO A 267 0.71 2.41 -15.02
N ALA A 268 0.50 2.24 -16.33
CA ALA A 268 1.37 2.76 -17.38
C ALA A 268 1.29 4.29 -17.53
N GLY A 269 0.21 4.91 -17.08
CA GLY A 269 0.00 6.35 -17.11
C GLY A 269 1.04 7.10 -16.28
N SER A 270 1.49 8.25 -16.76
CA SER A 270 2.45 9.11 -16.06
C SER A 270 1.85 9.70 -14.78
N LEU A 271 0.55 9.96 -14.77
CA LEU A 271 -0.22 10.54 -13.67
C LEU A 271 -1.07 9.49 -12.94
N TYR A 272 -0.66 8.22 -13.00
CA TYR A 272 -1.39 7.13 -12.37
C TYR A 272 -1.68 7.44 -10.91
N ILE A 273 -2.93 7.34 -10.47
CA ILE A 273 -3.36 7.85 -9.15
C ILE A 273 -2.79 7.07 -7.97
N ASN A 274 -2.29 5.85 -8.17
CA ASN A 274 -1.76 5.03 -7.08
C ASN A 274 -0.23 4.92 -7.13
N SER A 275 0.36 4.69 -5.97
CA SER A 275 1.78 4.42 -5.80
C SER A 275 2.14 3.11 -6.50
N ARG A 276 3.28 3.09 -7.20
CA ARG A 276 3.79 1.88 -7.85
C ARG A 276 4.60 0.99 -6.90
N LEU A 277 4.95 1.52 -5.72
CA LEU A 277 5.89 0.87 -4.81
C LEU A 277 5.26 0.60 -3.43
N ASN A 278 4.38 1.46 -2.94
CA ASN A 278 3.89 1.39 -1.56
C ASN A 278 2.45 0.88 -1.51
N ASN A 279 2.16 -0.06 -0.60
CA ASN A 279 0.88 -0.74 -0.50
C ASN A 279 0.36 -0.79 0.95
N THR A 280 -0.95 -0.96 1.08
CA THR A 280 -1.69 -1.20 2.34
C THR A 280 -2.90 -2.06 2.05
N ASN A 281 -3.36 -2.83 3.03
CA ASN A 281 -4.73 -3.39 3.06
C ASN A 281 -5.62 -2.55 3.99
#